data_AF-X0YH44-F1
#
_entry.id   AF-X0YH44-F1
#
_cell.length_a   1.000
_cell.length_b   1.000
_cell.length_c   1.000
_cell.angle_alpha   90.00
_cell.angle_beta   90.00
_cell.angle_gamma   90.00
#
_symmetry.space_group_name_H-M   'P 1'
#
loop_
_entity.id
_entity.type
_entity.pdbx_description
1 polymer ?
#
loop_
_entity_poly.entity_id
_entity_poly.type
_entity_poly.pdbx_seq_one_letter_code
_entity_poly.pdbx_strand_id
1 'polypeptide(L)'
;MSLSVESGGCVKFDLKAINKNIHYALCGVDNSRTLENFAAAAKHIPQRPEPPPLVASTLLVPGYIDAQEVKVIASFIAELDPNIPYALLGFHADFLMTDLPLTSLNQAEECLAAARAAGLKRVRLGNVHILR
;
A
#
# COMPACT_ATOMS: atom_id res chain seq x y z
N MET A 1 -18.68 -2.94 -1.19
CA MET A 1 -18.41 -2.02 -0.07
C MET A 1 -19.54 -1.95 0.95
N SER A 2 -20.83 -2.00 0.56
CA SER A 2 -21.99 -1.90 1.48
C SER A 2 -21.86 -2.80 2.73
N LEU A 3 -21.60 -4.10 2.54
CA LEU A 3 -21.43 -5.04 3.64
C LEU A 3 -20.34 -4.60 4.63
N SER A 4 -19.17 -4.15 4.15
CA SER A 4 -18.09 -3.66 5.01
C SER A 4 -18.48 -2.38 5.73
N VAL A 5 -19.20 -1.47 5.08
CA VAL A 5 -19.68 -0.23 5.72
C VAL A 5 -20.67 -0.55 6.84
N GLU A 6 -21.68 -1.37 6.57
CA GLU A 6 -22.77 -1.73 7.50
C GLU A 6 -22.31 -2.58 8.68
N SER A 7 -21.44 -3.57 8.43
CA SER A 7 -20.95 -4.49 9.47
C SER A 7 -19.87 -3.90 10.39
N GLY A 8 -19.27 -2.76 10.03
CA GLY A 8 -18.08 -2.24 10.70
C GLY A 8 -16.75 -2.85 10.23
N GLY A 9 -16.77 -3.86 9.36
CA GLY A 9 -15.56 -4.50 8.80
C GLY A 9 -14.76 -3.59 7.84
N CYS A 10 -13.64 -4.09 7.31
CA CYS A 10 -12.88 -3.35 6.28
C CYS A 10 -12.47 -4.26 5.13
N VAL A 11 -12.28 -3.66 3.95
CA VAL A 11 -11.61 -4.30 2.82
C VAL A 11 -10.18 -3.76 2.77
N LYS A 12 -9.22 -4.68 2.77
CA LYS A 12 -7.80 -4.35 2.61
C LYS A 12 -7.38 -4.62 1.18
N PHE A 13 -6.85 -3.60 0.50
CA PHE A 13 -6.28 -3.71 -0.84
C PHE A 13 -4.76 -3.69 -0.77
N ASP A 14 -4.11 -4.63 -1.45
CA ASP A 14 -2.67 -4.60 -1.70
C ASP A 14 -2.40 -3.87 -3.03
N LEU A 15 -1.81 -2.68 -2.94
CA LEU A 15 -1.32 -1.92 -4.09
C LEU A 15 0.15 -2.28 -4.29
N LYS A 16 0.41 -3.28 -5.13
CA LYS A 16 1.76 -3.88 -5.24
C LYS A 16 2.76 -2.98 -5.96
N ALA A 17 2.32 -2.23 -6.97
CA ALA A 17 3.10 -1.20 -7.68
C ALA A 17 2.16 -0.35 -8.58
N ILE A 18 2.49 0.92 -8.77
CA ILE A 18 1.91 1.79 -9.81
C ILE A 18 2.66 1.61 -11.13
N ASN A 19 3.98 1.44 -11.09
CA ASN A 19 4.75 1.13 -12.29
C ASN A 19 4.27 -0.22 -12.85
N LYS A 20 3.73 -0.17 -14.07
CA LYS A 20 3.16 -1.32 -14.76
C LYS A 20 4.16 -2.47 -14.94
N ASN A 21 5.43 -2.17 -15.23
CA ASN A 21 6.45 -3.20 -15.43
C ASN A 21 6.81 -3.89 -14.11
N ILE A 22 6.92 -3.13 -13.02
CA ILE A 22 7.14 -3.68 -11.67
C ILE A 22 5.94 -4.55 -11.26
N HIS A 23 4.71 -4.07 -11.50
CA HIS A 23 3.52 -4.84 -11.19
C HIS A 23 3.44 -6.16 -11.98
N TYR A 24 3.78 -6.15 -13.28
CA TYR A 24 3.90 -7.38 -14.06
C TYR A 24 4.97 -8.32 -13.51
N ALA A 25 6.15 -7.80 -13.14
CA ALA A 25 7.22 -8.63 -12.59
C ALA A 25 6.80 -9.31 -11.27
N LEU A 26 6.08 -8.59 -10.41
CA LEU A 26 5.65 -9.10 -9.10
C LEU A 26 4.36 -9.94 -9.15
N CYS A 27 3.49 -9.73 -10.14
CA CYS A 27 2.12 -10.27 -10.14
C CYS A 27 1.72 -11.03 -11.41
N GLY A 28 2.50 -10.92 -12.48
CA GLY A 28 2.20 -11.51 -13.80
C GLY A 28 1.07 -10.81 -14.57
N VAL A 29 0.52 -9.71 -14.06
CA VAL A 29 -0.65 -9.02 -14.64
C VAL A 29 -0.55 -7.48 -14.53
N ASP A 30 -1.36 -6.79 -15.33
CA ASP A 30 -1.52 -5.33 -15.31
C ASP A 30 -2.22 -4.84 -14.01
N ASN A 31 -1.98 -3.59 -13.61
CA ASN A 31 -2.54 -3.01 -12.39
C ASN A 31 -3.81 -2.15 -12.58
N SER A 32 -4.21 -1.83 -13.82
CA SER A 32 -5.35 -0.95 -14.12
C SER A 32 -6.61 -1.35 -13.36
N ARG A 33 -7.00 -2.62 -13.43
CA ARG A 33 -8.20 -3.13 -12.75
C ARG A 33 -8.11 -2.96 -11.23
N THR A 34 -6.94 -3.20 -10.64
CA THR A 34 -6.72 -3.02 -9.19
C THR A 34 -6.89 -1.55 -8.79
N LEU A 35 -6.31 -0.63 -9.57
CA LEU A 35 -6.39 0.81 -9.32
C LEU A 35 -7.82 1.35 -9.52
N GLU A 36 -8.51 0.93 -10.58
CA GLU A 36 -9.93 1.26 -10.83
C GLU A 36 -10.83 0.80 -9.67
N ASN A 37 -10.65 -0.45 -9.23
CA ASN A 37 -11.43 -1.01 -8.12
C ASN A 37 -11.14 -0.29 -6.80
N PHE A 38 -9.87 0.05 -6.55
CA PHE A 38 -9.50 0.81 -5.36
C PHE A 38 -10.12 2.21 -5.35
N ALA A 39 -10.05 2.93 -6.48
CA ALA A 39 -10.67 4.24 -6.63
C ALA A 39 -12.19 4.19 -6.47
N ALA A 40 -12.85 3.13 -6.98
CA ALA A 40 -14.27 2.92 -6.78
C ALA A 40 -14.60 2.67 -5.29
N ALA A 41 -13.79 1.85 -4.60
CA ALA A 41 -13.96 1.59 -3.17
C ALA A 41 -13.71 2.83 -2.30
N ALA A 42 -12.76 3.69 -2.67
CA ALA A 42 -12.40 4.90 -1.93
C ALA A 42 -13.58 5.88 -1.78
N LYS A 43 -14.53 5.89 -2.72
CA LYS A 43 -15.78 6.67 -2.65
C LYS A 43 -16.63 6.38 -1.40
N HIS A 44 -16.38 5.26 -0.72
CA HIS A 44 -17.10 4.87 0.50
C HIS A 44 -16.42 5.34 1.79
N ILE A 45 -15.20 5.89 1.74
CA ILE A 45 -14.50 6.39 2.93
C ILE A 45 -15.33 7.41 3.74
N PRO A 46 -16.01 8.39 3.12
CA PRO A 46 -16.81 9.36 3.87
C PRO A 46 -18.02 8.77 4.61
N GLN A 47 -18.48 7.57 4.23
CA GLN A 47 -19.67 6.93 4.83
C GLN A 47 -19.39 6.44 6.25
N ARG A 48 -18.14 6.11 6.56
CA ARG A 48 -17.71 5.70 7.90
C ARG A 48 -16.23 6.03 8.11
N PRO A 49 -15.91 7.19 8.70
CA PRO A 49 -14.52 7.60 8.93
C PRO A 49 -13.75 6.71 9.93
N GLU A 50 -14.46 6.12 10.91
CA GLU A 50 -13.84 5.28 11.94
C GLU A 50 -14.76 4.10 12.37
N PRO A 51 -14.27 2.85 12.32
CA PRO A 51 -13.09 2.43 11.55
C PRO A 51 -13.30 2.69 10.05
N PRO A 52 -12.25 2.98 9.27
CA PRO A 52 -12.41 3.18 7.83
C PRO A 52 -12.76 1.86 7.11
N PRO A 53 -13.71 1.85 6.16
CA PRO A 53 -14.15 0.63 5.47
C PRO A 53 -13.14 0.12 4.42
N LEU A 54 -12.13 0.94 4.07
CA LEU A 54 -11.10 0.63 3.10
C LEU A 54 -9.72 0.96 3.69
N VAL A 55 -8.77 0.05 3.50
CA VAL A 55 -7.37 0.19 3.91
C VAL A 55 -6.47 -0.23 2.75
N ALA A 56 -5.37 0.47 2.54
CA ALA A 56 -4.34 0.12 1.57
C ALA A 56 -3.10 -0.48 2.24
N SER A 57 -2.36 -1.30 1.50
CA SER A 57 -1.01 -1.71 1.86
C SER A 57 -0.11 -1.97 0.67
N THR A 58 1.19 -1.87 0.90
CA THR A 58 2.22 -2.20 -0.07
C THR A 58 3.36 -2.94 0.62
N LEU A 59 3.84 -4.00 -0.01
CA LEU A 59 4.99 -4.77 0.44
C LEU A 59 6.26 -4.16 -0.14
N LEU A 60 7.21 -3.78 0.72
CA LEU A 60 8.44 -3.08 0.34
C LEU A 60 9.53 -4.05 -0.14
N VAL A 61 9.30 -4.69 -1.29
CA VAL A 61 10.25 -5.65 -1.87
C VAL A 61 11.53 -4.93 -2.32
N PRO A 62 12.71 -5.21 -1.72
CA PRO A 62 13.96 -4.52 -2.07
C PRO A 62 14.30 -4.66 -3.55
N GLY A 63 14.75 -3.55 -4.17
CA GLY A 63 15.06 -3.48 -5.60
C GLY A 63 13.84 -3.31 -6.52
N TYR A 64 12.61 -3.54 -6.03
CA TYR A 64 11.38 -3.35 -6.81
C TYR A 64 10.54 -2.18 -6.30
N ILE A 65 10.41 -2.03 -4.98
CA ILE A 65 9.56 -1.03 -4.35
C ILE A 65 10.41 -0.11 -3.47
N ASP A 66 10.75 1.05 -4.03
CA ASP A 66 11.52 2.09 -3.36
C ASP A 66 10.63 3.25 -2.88
N ALA A 67 11.26 4.26 -2.27
CA ALA A 67 10.57 5.45 -1.79
C ALA A 67 9.89 6.23 -2.92
N GLN A 68 10.42 6.19 -4.15
CA GLN A 68 9.83 6.89 -5.28
C GLN A 68 8.55 6.21 -5.75
N GLU A 69 8.55 4.88 -5.84
CA GLU A 69 7.36 4.10 -6.16
C GLU A 69 6.29 4.26 -5.07
N VAL A 70 6.70 4.23 -3.79
CA VAL A 70 5.79 4.48 -2.66
C VAL A 70 5.22 5.89 -2.68
N LYS A 71 6.01 6.91 -3.06
CA LYS A 71 5.53 8.28 -3.23
C LYS A 71 4.39 8.33 -4.26
N VAL A 72 4.56 7.67 -5.41
CA VAL A 72 3.54 7.65 -6.47
C VAL A 72 2.28 6.92 -6.02
N ILE A 73 2.42 5.76 -5.37
CA ILE A 73 1.27 5.04 -4.76
C ILE A 73 0.55 5.95 -3.76
N ALA A 74 1.30 6.60 -2.87
CA ALA A 74 0.74 7.46 -1.84
C ALA A 74 0.04 8.70 -2.41
N SER A 75 0.60 9.32 -3.46
CA SER A 75 -0.05 10.42 -4.18
C SER A 75 -1.38 9.97 -4.78
N PHE A 76 -1.42 8.80 -5.44
CA PHE A 76 -2.67 8.23 -5.95
C PHE A 76 -3.72 8.01 -4.85
N ILE A 77 -3.32 7.46 -3.70
CA ILE A 77 -4.24 7.29 -2.57
C ILE A 77 -4.71 8.65 -2.04
N ALA A 78 -3.80 9.61 -1.88
CA ALA A 78 -4.10 10.93 -1.32
C ALA A 78 -5.02 11.77 -2.22
N GLU A 79 -4.91 11.62 -3.54
CA GLU A 79 -5.83 12.21 -4.52
C GLU A 79 -7.27 11.68 -4.35
N LEU A 80 -7.43 10.43 -3.90
CA LEU A 80 -8.74 9.84 -3.62
C LEU A 80 -9.29 10.29 -2.26
N ASP A 81 -8.51 10.11 -1.20
CA ASP A 81 -8.78 10.67 0.13
C ASP A 81 -7.50 10.57 1.01
N PRO A 82 -6.97 11.69 1.55
CA PRO A 82 -5.75 11.69 2.36
C PRO A 82 -5.87 10.96 3.71
N ASN A 83 -7.09 10.59 4.11
CA ASN A 83 -7.38 9.85 5.34
C ASN A 83 -7.51 8.34 5.13
N ILE A 84 -7.34 7.81 3.91
CA ILE A 84 -7.26 6.36 3.72
C ILE A 84 -6.03 5.82 4.45
N PRO A 85 -6.17 4.83 5.37
CA PRO A 85 -5.00 4.24 6.01
C PRO A 85 -4.16 3.46 5.02
N TYR A 86 -2.85 3.63 5.12
CA TYR A 86 -1.86 2.98 4.27
C TYR A 86 -0.77 2.33 5.11
N ALA A 87 -0.64 1.00 5.00
CA ALA A 87 0.36 0.22 5.71
C ALA A 87 1.50 -0.21 4.77
N LEU A 88 2.71 0.25 5.06
CA LEU A 88 3.93 -0.21 4.40
C LEU A 88 4.44 -1.45 5.12
N LEU A 89 4.61 -2.56 4.41
CA LEU A 89 4.94 -3.85 4.99
C LEU A 89 6.37 -4.24 4.63
N GLY A 90 7.14 -4.71 5.61
CA GLY A 90 8.45 -5.31 5.35
C GLY A 90 8.32 -6.61 4.56
N PHE A 91 9.35 -6.94 3.77
CA PHE A 91 9.50 -8.15 2.98
C PHE A 91 10.41 -9.15 3.70
N HIS A 92 10.02 -10.43 3.73
CA HIS A 92 10.69 -11.50 4.48
C HIS A 92 11.58 -12.44 3.62
N ALA A 93 11.60 -12.29 2.29
CA ALA A 93 12.40 -13.15 1.39
C ALA A 93 12.10 -14.66 1.50
N ASP A 94 10.82 -15.03 1.38
CA ASP A 94 10.37 -16.43 1.36
C ASP A 94 9.99 -16.92 -0.05
N PHE A 95 9.75 -18.24 -0.14
CA PHE A 95 9.25 -18.92 -1.34
C PHE A 95 10.17 -18.78 -2.56
N LEU A 96 9.70 -18.17 -3.65
CA LEU A 96 10.44 -18.03 -4.91
C LEU A 96 11.36 -16.79 -4.95
N MET A 97 11.49 -16.08 -3.83
CA MET A 97 12.25 -14.81 -3.74
C MET A 97 13.25 -14.82 -2.58
N THR A 98 13.83 -15.98 -2.28
CA THR A 98 14.80 -16.19 -1.18
C THR A 98 16.19 -15.62 -1.47
N ASP A 99 16.44 -15.20 -2.71
CA ASP A 99 17.69 -14.58 -3.17
C ASP A 99 17.73 -13.07 -2.93
N LEU A 100 16.60 -12.45 -2.57
CA LEU A 100 16.51 -11.04 -2.24
C LEU A 100 16.75 -10.78 -0.74
N PRO A 101 17.27 -9.61 -0.36
CA PRO A 101 17.39 -9.25 1.04
C PRO A 101 16.02 -8.95 1.67
N LEU A 102 15.98 -8.93 3.00
CA LEU A 102 14.87 -8.37 3.76
C LEU A 102 14.77 -6.85 3.54
N THR A 103 13.59 -6.27 3.75
CA THR A 103 13.49 -4.79 3.78
C THR A 103 14.32 -4.24 4.93
N SER A 104 15.22 -3.30 4.63
CA SER A 104 15.98 -2.61 5.67
C SER A 104 15.12 -1.57 6.39
N LEU A 105 15.49 -1.25 7.63
CA LEU A 105 14.85 -0.17 8.38
C LEU A 105 14.96 1.15 7.63
N ASN A 106 16.13 1.45 7.04
CA ASN A 106 16.33 2.68 6.28
C ASN A 106 15.37 2.78 5.08
N GLN A 107 15.26 1.73 4.26
CA GLN A 107 14.32 1.71 3.13
C GLN A 107 12.87 1.93 3.61
N ALA A 108 12.49 1.28 4.71
CA ALA A 108 11.15 1.42 5.27
C ALA A 108 10.87 2.87 5.75
N GLU A 109 11.83 3.49 6.44
CA GLU A 109 11.72 4.88 6.90
C GLU A 109 11.67 5.88 5.75
N GLU A 110 12.49 5.70 4.72
CA GLU A 110 12.45 6.50 3.48
C GLU A 110 11.08 6.40 2.80
N CYS A 111 10.53 5.18 2.68
CA CYS A 111 9.20 4.95 2.13
C CYS A 111 8.09 5.60 2.98
N LEU A 112 8.19 5.51 4.32
CA LEU A 112 7.25 6.15 5.23
C LEU A 112 7.27 7.67 5.08
N ALA A 113 8.47 8.26 5.00
CA ALA A 113 8.65 9.69 4.78
C ALA A 113 8.07 10.12 3.42
N ALA A 114 8.33 9.36 2.36
CA ALA A 114 7.81 9.62 1.03
C ALA A 114 6.27 9.58 0.98
N ALA A 115 5.64 8.59 1.63
CA ALA A 115 4.19 8.48 1.69
C ALA A 115 3.54 9.64 2.46
N ARG A 116 4.15 10.08 3.57
CA ARG A 116 3.70 11.26 4.32
C ARG A 116 3.87 12.55 3.51
N ALA A 117 5.01 12.71 2.85
CA ALA A 117 5.30 13.87 2.00
C ALA A 117 4.34 13.96 0.80
N ALA A 118 3.80 12.84 0.33
CA ALA A 118 2.76 12.78 -0.70
C ALA A 118 1.37 13.22 -0.23
N GLY A 119 1.18 13.50 1.07
CA GLY A 119 -0.06 14.07 1.62
C GLY A 119 -0.93 13.10 2.41
N LEU A 120 -0.54 11.83 2.56
CA LEU A 120 -1.28 10.87 3.38
C LEU A 120 -1.10 11.15 4.87
N LYS A 121 -2.21 11.13 5.61
CA LYS A 121 -2.24 11.41 7.05
C LYS A 121 -2.12 10.15 7.91
N ARG A 122 -2.56 9.00 7.41
CA ARG A 122 -2.66 7.74 8.15
C ARG A 122 -1.71 6.69 7.56
N VAL A 123 -0.40 6.92 7.66
CA VAL A 123 0.63 5.98 7.17
C VAL A 123 1.39 5.36 8.34
N ARG A 124 1.61 4.04 8.27
CA ARG A 124 2.44 3.31 9.24
C ARG A 124 3.33 2.26 8.59
N LEU A 125 4.41 1.92 9.28
CA LEU A 125 5.13 0.66 9.06
C LEU A 125 4.38 -0.46 9.77
N GLY A 126 4.00 -1.49 9.03
CA GLY A 126 3.55 -2.76 9.58
C GLY A 126 4.73 -3.70 9.84
N ASN A 127 4.45 -4.85 10.47
CA ASN A 127 5.39 -5.97 10.67
C ASN A 127 6.85 -5.58 10.98
N VAL A 128 7.06 -4.51 11.77
CA VAL A 128 8.37 -3.89 12.00
C VAL A 128 9.42 -4.84 12.57
N HIS A 129 9.01 -5.94 13.20
CA HIS A 129 9.88 -6.96 13.78
C HIS A 129 10.71 -7.74 12.74
N ILE A 130 10.37 -7.65 11.44
CA ILE A 130 11.16 -8.30 10.38
C ILE A 130 12.15 -7.34 9.69
N LEU A 131 12.10 -6.05 9.99
CA LEU A 131 13.04 -5.07 9.43
C LEU A 131 14.45 -5.34 9.98
N ARG A 132 15.47 -5.03 9.16
CA ARG A 132 16.89 -5.21 9.50
C ARG A 132 17.67 -3.91 9.45
#